data_AF-A0A3N5D1N6-F1
#
_entry.id   AF-A0A3N5D1N6-F1
#
_cell.length_a   1.000
_cell.length_b   1.000
_cell.length_c   1.000
_cell.angle_alpha   90.00
_cell.angle_beta   90.00
_cell.angle_gamma   90.00
#
_symmetry.space_group_name_H-M   'P 1'
#
loop_
_entity.id
_entity.type
_entity.pdbx_description
1 polymer ?
#
loop_
_entity_poly.entity_id
_entity_poly.type
_entity_poly.pdbx_seq_one_letter_code
_entity_poly.pdbx_strand_id
1 'polypeptide(L)' 'MKKITLLLGALIFSGCSSPQPTAPEPPQVIGMPNPASVYCTEKGGELRAVKTELGERGDCVLPSGERIDQWQLYRRDRE' A
#
# COMPACT_ATOMS: atom_id res chain seq x y z
N MET A 1 16.16 -33.50 60.92
CA MET A 1 15.62 -34.83 60.57
C MET A 1 14.57 -34.66 59.47
N LYS A 2 14.83 -35.20 58.25
CA LYS A 2 13.93 -35.47 57.09
C LYS A 2 12.82 -34.42 56.83
N LYS A 3 12.71 -33.81 55.64
CA LYS A 3 12.29 -34.47 54.39
C LYS A 3 12.96 -33.82 53.17
N ILE A 4 13.68 -34.63 52.41
CA ILE A 4 14.17 -34.35 51.05
C ILE A 4 13.16 -34.96 50.09
N THR A 5 12.45 -34.14 49.33
CA THR A 5 11.80 -34.44 48.03
C THR A 5 11.23 -33.08 47.56
N LEU A 6 11.43 -32.57 46.35
CA LEU A 6 11.25 -33.20 45.04
C LEU A 6 11.96 -32.34 43.98
N LEU A 7 12.72 -32.97 43.08
CA LEU A 7 13.27 -32.33 41.88
C LEU A 7 12.12 -31.83 40.99
N LEU A 8 12.18 -30.57 40.56
CA LEU A 8 11.54 -30.12 39.32
C LEU A 8 12.58 -29.35 38.51
N GLY A 9 13.08 -30.00 37.47
CA GLY A 9 14.13 -29.49 36.59
C GLY A 9 13.71 -28.20 35.91
N ALA A 10 14.49 -27.15 36.14
CA ALA A 10 14.47 -25.97 35.29
C ALA A 10 15.35 -26.24 34.06
N LEU A 11 14.72 -26.69 32.96
CA LEU A 11 15.31 -26.64 31.64
C LEU A 11 15.52 -25.17 31.27
N ILE A 12 16.75 -24.69 31.38
CA ILE A 12 17.14 -23.36 30.92
C ILE A 12 17.31 -23.45 29.40
N PHE A 13 16.26 -23.15 28.65
CA PHE A 13 16.39 -22.87 27.22
C PHE A 13 17.05 -21.50 27.05
N SER A 14 18.36 -21.49 26.90
CA SER A 14 19.08 -20.32 26.38
C SER A 14 18.72 -20.15 24.91
N GLY A 15 17.74 -19.29 24.61
CA GLY A 15 17.50 -18.82 23.25
C GLY A 15 18.64 -17.88 22.83
N CYS A 16 19.45 -18.30 21.86
CA CYS A 16 20.38 -17.40 21.18
C CYS A 16 19.56 -16.42 20.32
N SER A 17 19.44 -15.17 20.77
CA SER A 17 18.98 -14.08 19.91
C SER A 17 20.17 -13.60 19.07
N SER A 18 20.39 -14.22 17.90
CA SER A 18 21.27 -13.63 16.89
C SER A 18 20.55 -12.41 16.32
N PRO A 19 21.15 -11.20 16.34
CA PRO A 19 20.61 -10.06 15.61
C PRO A 19 20.61 -10.44 14.12
N GLN A 20 19.43 -10.74 13.60
CA GLN A 20 19.26 -10.96 12.17
C GLN A 20 19.63 -9.65 11.48
N PRO A 21 20.52 -9.67 10.45
CA PRO A 21 20.77 -8.48 9.66
C PRO A 21 19.43 -7.97 9.13
N THR A 22 19.01 -6.81 9.62
CA THR A 22 17.80 -6.13 9.17
C THR A 22 18.07 -5.67 7.74
N ALA A 23 17.75 -6.54 6.77
CA ALA A 23 17.52 -6.08 5.42
C ALA A 23 16.44 -4.97 5.48
N PRO A 24 16.58 -3.89 4.71
CA PRO A 24 15.53 -2.87 4.63
C PRO A 24 14.22 -3.55 4.26
N GLU A 25 13.17 -3.28 5.03
CA GLU A 25 11.85 -3.78 4.69
C GLU A 25 11.48 -3.22 3.30
N PRO A 26 11.01 -4.07 2.37
CA PRO A 26 10.63 -3.60 1.05
C PRO A 26 9.57 -2.50 1.18
N PRO A 27 9.59 -1.49 0.29
CA PRO A 27 8.65 -0.37 0.37
C PRO A 27 7.23 -0.91 0.39
N GLN A 28 6.52 -0.58 1.47
CA GLN A 28 5.13 -0.92 1.66
C GLN A 28 4.31 -0.19 0.60
N VAL A 29 3.67 -0.92 -0.31
CA VAL A 29 2.72 -0.33 -1.27
C VAL A 29 1.48 0.06 -0.48
N ILE A 30 1.35 1.34 -0.13
CA ILE A 30 0.22 1.84 0.64
C ILE A 30 -1.01 1.97 -0.28
N GLY A 31 -1.97 1.07 -0.10
CA GLY A 31 -3.31 1.15 -0.69
C GLY A 31 -3.45 0.60 -2.11
N MET A 32 -4.70 0.29 -2.49
CA MET A 32 -5.06 -0.02 -3.88
C MET A 32 -5.03 1.29 -4.70
N PRO A 33 -4.47 1.29 -5.92
CA PRO A 33 -4.50 2.49 -6.76
C PRO A 33 -5.94 2.85 -7.14
N ASN A 34 -6.20 4.15 -7.32
CA ASN A 34 -7.51 4.63 -7.78
C ASN A 34 -7.77 4.09 -9.20
N PRO A 35 -8.87 3.34 -9.44
CA PRO A 35 -9.13 2.70 -10.73
C PRO A 35 -9.31 3.70 -11.88
N ALA A 36 -9.88 4.88 -11.62
CA ALA A 36 -9.99 5.93 -12.64
C ALA A 36 -8.62 6.54 -12.99
N SER A 37 -7.74 6.66 -12.00
CA SER A 37 -6.37 7.11 -12.20
C SER A 37 -5.57 6.10 -13.03
N VAL A 38 -5.65 4.81 -12.68
CA VAL A 38 -5.04 3.72 -13.47
C VAL A 38 -5.54 3.75 -14.91
N TYR A 39 -6.86 3.87 -15.09
CA TYR A 39 -7.47 3.88 -16.41
C TYR A 39 -7.00 5.06 -17.27
N CYS A 40 -6.83 6.26 -16.69
CA CYS A 40 -6.25 7.39 -17.40
C CYS A 40 -4.87 7.04 -17.98
N THR A 41 -4.00 6.45 -17.16
CA THR A 41 -2.64 6.05 -17.58
C THR A 41 -2.68 4.92 -18.61
N GLU A 42 -3.59 3.95 -18.49
CA GLU A 42 -3.79 2.87 -19.49
C GLU A 42 -4.21 3.42 -20.85
N LYS A 43 -4.92 4.55 -20.90
CA LYS A 43 -5.29 5.24 -22.15
C LYS A 43 -4.16 6.13 -22.70
N GLY A 44 -2.96 6.06 -22.10
CA GLY A 44 -1.82 6.89 -22.44
C GLY A 44 -1.98 8.35 -21.98
N GLY A 45 -2.94 8.62 -21.12
CA GLY A 45 -3.20 9.95 -20.60
C GLY A 45 -2.32 10.31 -19.40
N GLU A 46 -2.23 11.60 -19.13
CA GLU A 46 -1.54 12.15 -17.96
C GLU A 46 -2.54 12.62 -16.92
N LEU A 47 -2.34 12.20 -15.66
CA LEU A 47 -3.14 12.67 -14.54
C LEU A 47 -2.73 14.06 -14.09
N ARG A 48 -3.73 14.92 -13.89
CA ARG A 48 -3.57 16.27 -13.36
C ARG A 48 -4.47 16.49 -12.15
N ALA A 49 -3.84 16.84 -11.03
CA ALA A 49 -4.52 17.35 -9.86
C ALA A 49 -5.11 18.75 -10.14
N VAL A 50 -6.37 18.94 -9.80
CA VAL A 50 -7.12 20.18 -10.01
C VAL A 50 -7.72 20.62 -8.70
N LYS A 51 -7.32 21.80 -8.22
CA LYS A 51 -7.94 22.43 -7.06
C LYS A 51 -9.31 22.99 -7.43
N THR A 52 -10.29 22.77 -6.58
CA THR A 52 -11.66 23.24 -6.68
C THR A 52 -12.11 23.76 -5.32
N GLU A 53 -13.23 24.50 -5.27
CA GLU A 53 -13.83 24.95 -4.00
C GLU A 53 -14.21 23.78 -3.06
N LEU A 54 -14.40 22.57 -3.61
CA LEU A 54 -14.77 21.37 -2.86
C LEU A 54 -13.58 20.48 -2.48
N GLY A 55 -12.36 20.88 -2.83
CA GLY A 55 -11.14 20.08 -2.64
C GLY A 55 -10.41 19.82 -3.96
N GLU A 56 -9.72 18.68 -4.06
CA GLU A 56 -8.94 18.32 -5.24
C GLU A 56 -9.62 17.22 -6.06
N ARG A 57 -9.57 17.34 -7.39
CA ARG A 57 -10.05 16.34 -8.34
C ARG A 57 -8.95 15.95 -9.32
N GLY A 58 -8.97 14.72 -9.80
CA GLY A 58 -8.09 14.27 -10.89
C GLY A 58 -8.75 14.45 -12.26
N ASP A 59 -8.13 15.24 -13.13
CA ASP A 59 -8.45 15.25 -14.56
C ASP A 59 -7.43 14.37 -15.31
N CYS A 60 -7.88 13.74 -16.39
CA CYS A 60 -7.05 13.02 -17.35
C CYS A 60 -6.85 13.86 -18.61
N VAL A 61 -5.60 14.06 -19.02
CA VAL A 61 -5.24 14.67 -20.31
C VAL A 61 -4.85 13.55 -21.27
N LEU A 62 -5.71 13.25 -22.24
CA LEU A 62 -5.51 12.17 -23.20
C LEU A 62 -4.52 12.55 -24.31
N PRO A 63 -3.92 11.59 -25.03
CA PRO A 63 -3.03 11.86 -26.17
C PRO A 63 -3.69 12.69 -27.30
N SER A 64 -5.01 12.66 -27.40
CA SER A 64 -5.79 13.51 -28.32
C SER A 64 -5.78 15.00 -27.94
N GLY A 65 -5.30 15.34 -26.75
CA GLY A 65 -5.42 16.67 -26.14
C GLY A 65 -6.73 16.88 -25.38
N GLU A 66 -7.64 15.91 -25.38
CA GLU A 66 -8.87 15.97 -24.58
C GLU A 66 -8.52 15.99 -23.08
N ARG A 67 -9.07 16.97 -22.36
CA ARG A 67 -9.03 17.02 -20.90
C ARG A 67 -10.42 16.68 -20.36
N ILE A 68 -10.50 15.64 -19.53
CA ILE A 68 -11.75 15.10 -19.00
C ILE A 68 -11.56 14.69 -17.54
N ASP A 69 -12.59 14.79 -16.70
CA ASP A 69 -12.52 14.25 -15.33
C ASP A 69 -12.21 12.73 -15.37
N GLN A 70 -11.31 12.25 -14.51
CA GLN A 70 -10.86 10.85 -14.56
C GLN A 70 -12.01 9.86 -14.35
N TRP A 71 -13.00 10.20 -13.52
CA TRP A 71 -14.14 9.33 -13.26
C TRP A 71 -15.17 9.36 -14.39
N GLN A 72 -15.33 10.52 -15.03
CA GLN A 72 -16.12 10.64 -16.25
C GLN A 72 -15.53 9.79 -17.38
N LEU A 73 -14.21 9.83 -17.60
CA LEU A 73 -13.53 8.94 -18.54
C LEU A 73 -13.74 7.45 -18.21
N TYR A 74 -13.56 7.09 -16.94
CA TYR A 74 -13.70 5.70 -16.48
C TYR A 74 -15.11 5.15 -16.71
N ARG A 75 -16.15 5.95 -16.49
CA ARG A 75 -17.55 5.55 -16.71
C ARG A 75 -17.93 5.53 -18.19
N ARG A 76 -17.53 6.54 -18.97
CA ARG A 76 -17.85 6.66 -20.41
C ARG A 76 -17.53 5.39 -21.20
N ASP A 77 -16.40 4.75 -20.88
CA ASP A 77 -15.91 3.60 -21.63
C ASP A 77 -16.37 2.25 -21.00
N ARG A 78 -17.25 2.29 -19.99
CA ARG A 78 -17.76 1.11 -19.24
C ARG A 78 -19.29 1.04 -19.13
N GLU A 79 -19.99 2.03 -19.68
CA GLU A 79 -21.45 2.06 -19.85
C GLU A 79 -21.82 1.50 -21.24
#